data_AF-A0A2W4L7T6-F1
#
_entry.id   AF-A0A2W4L7T6-F1
#
_cell.length_a   1.000
_cell.length_b   1.000
_cell.length_c   1.000
_cell.angle_alpha   90.00
_cell.angle_beta   90.00
_cell.angle_gamma   90.00
#
_symmetry.space_group_name_H-M   'P 1'
#
loop_
_entity.id
_entity.type
_entity.pdbx_description
1 polymer ?
#
loop_
_entity_poly.entity_id
_entity_poly.type
_entity_poly.pdbx_seq_one_letter_code
_entity_poly.pdbx_strand_id
1 'polypeptide(L)'
;MDHDATRIGELEVPLPDRTDARLVFIGRIRTPFKTRDDCPRQGSPDGPICRIEIDEPYRPGLKGLEKYERIEVLYWLHLARRDLVQQSPKADGRATGVFALRSPLRPNPIGSALVTVIAVEPDAVLVRGLDCLDGTPLIDIKPDRCAYSPPAALRPTSQ
;
A
#
# COMPACT_ATOMS: atom_id res chain seq x y z
N MET A 1 16.97 9.70 -10.99
CA MET A 1 15.99 10.15 -12.01
C MET A 1 15.14 11.25 -11.41
N ASP A 2 14.67 12.21 -12.19
CA ASP A 2 13.58 13.07 -11.71
C ASP A 2 12.29 12.24 -11.74
N HIS A 3 11.83 11.84 -10.57
CA HIS A 3 10.65 11.01 -10.44
C HIS A 3 9.34 11.79 -10.50
N ASP A 4 9.42 13.11 -10.48
CA ASP A 4 8.29 14.02 -10.55
C ASP A 4 8.20 14.69 -11.93
N ALA A 5 9.17 14.50 -12.82
CA ALA A 5 9.06 14.94 -14.20
C ALA A 5 8.03 14.14 -15.01
N THR A 6 7.23 14.86 -15.79
CA THR A 6 6.27 14.29 -16.74
C THR A 6 6.93 13.97 -18.06
N ARG A 7 6.68 12.76 -18.55
CA ARG A 7 7.30 12.23 -19.77
C ARG A 7 6.41 12.47 -20.98
N ILE A 8 7.00 12.31 -22.17
CA ILE A 8 6.27 12.35 -23.43
C ILE A 8 5.12 11.32 -23.40
N GLY A 9 3.92 11.77 -23.74
CA GLY A 9 2.70 10.97 -23.78
C GLY A 9 1.96 10.84 -22.44
N GLU A 10 2.54 11.28 -21.33
CA GLU A 10 1.86 11.27 -20.03
C GLU A 10 0.85 12.41 -19.89
N LEU A 11 -0.15 12.22 -19.04
CA LEU A 11 -1.22 13.20 -18.81
C LEU A 11 -1.41 13.45 -17.31
N GLU A 12 -1.28 14.73 -16.95
CA GLU A 12 -1.60 15.26 -15.63
C GLU A 12 -3.01 15.84 -15.60
N VAL A 13 -3.64 15.83 -14.43
CA VAL A 13 -4.87 16.57 -14.14
C VAL A 13 -4.75 17.29 -12.80
N PRO A 14 -5.36 18.47 -12.63
CA PRO A 14 -5.37 19.14 -11.34
C PRO A 14 -6.06 18.27 -10.28
N LEU A 15 -5.49 18.24 -9.08
CA LEU A 15 -6.19 17.66 -7.93
C LEU A 15 -7.42 18.51 -7.60
N PRO A 16 -8.52 17.87 -7.17
CA PRO A 16 -9.70 18.62 -6.75
C PRO A 16 -9.39 19.40 -5.47
N ASP A 17 -9.95 20.60 -5.35
CA ASP A 17 -9.74 21.49 -4.20
C ASP A 17 -10.59 21.09 -2.97
N ARG A 18 -10.95 19.81 -2.86
CA ARG A 18 -11.82 19.26 -1.81
C ARG A 18 -11.15 18.12 -1.06
N THR A 19 -11.46 17.99 0.22
CA THR A 19 -11.05 16.85 1.06
C THR A 19 -12.29 16.07 1.47
N ASP A 20 -12.55 14.96 0.76
CA ASP A 20 -13.72 14.12 0.99
C ASP A 20 -13.60 13.25 2.26
N ALA A 21 -12.38 12.89 2.66
CA ALA A 21 -12.08 12.06 3.82
C ALA A 21 -10.67 12.34 4.37
N ARG A 22 -10.42 11.87 5.60
CA ARG A 22 -9.09 11.90 6.23
C ARG A 22 -8.65 10.48 6.57
N LEU A 23 -7.37 10.20 6.35
CA LEU A 23 -6.72 8.96 6.77
C LEU A 23 -5.93 9.22 8.05
N VAL A 24 -5.89 8.21 8.92
CA VAL A 24 -4.99 8.17 10.06
C VAL A 24 -3.91 7.15 9.74
N PHE A 25 -2.64 7.55 9.89
CA PHE A 25 -1.55 6.60 9.81
C PHE A 25 -1.44 5.89 11.16
N ILE A 26 -1.48 4.56 11.12
CA ILE A 26 -1.52 3.71 12.33
C ILE A 26 -0.14 3.17 12.71
N GLY A 27 0.90 3.61 12.01
CA GLY A 27 2.25 3.14 12.19
C GLY A 27 3.23 3.54 11.09
N ARG A 28 4.32 2.79 11.01
CA ARG A 28 5.39 2.99 10.03
C ARG A 28 5.98 1.68 9.54
N ILE A 29 6.36 1.63 8.27
CA ILE A 29 7.02 0.48 7.69
C ILE A 29 8.53 0.76 7.62
N ARG A 30 9.32 -0.15 8.18
CA ARG A 30 10.79 -0.17 8.08
C ARG A 30 11.24 -1.19 7.06
N THR A 31 11.99 -0.73 6.07
CA THR A 31 12.52 -1.56 4.99
C THR A 31 14.01 -1.24 4.75
N PRO A 32 14.76 -2.13 4.08
CA PRO A 32 16.12 -1.81 3.66
C PRO A 32 16.17 -0.80 2.49
N PHE A 33 15.04 -0.46 1.87
CA PHE A 33 14.98 0.37 0.68
C PHE A 33 15.02 1.85 1.06
N LYS A 34 16.16 2.53 0.87
CA LYS A 34 16.37 3.92 1.33
C LYS A 34 16.03 4.96 0.27
N THR A 35 15.98 4.56 -0.98
CA THR A 35 15.58 5.38 -2.12
C THR A 35 14.50 4.68 -2.94
N ARG A 36 13.81 5.43 -3.81
CA ARG A 36 12.80 4.87 -4.72
C ARG A 36 13.39 3.86 -5.71
N ASP A 37 14.67 4.01 -6.06
CA ASP A 37 15.37 3.12 -6.98
C ASP A 37 15.78 1.81 -6.29
N ASP A 38 15.89 1.79 -4.96
CA ASP A 38 16.15 0.56 -4.18
C ASP A 38 14.91 -0.33 -4.04
N CYS A 39 13.72 0.27 -4.16
CA CYS A 39 12.46 -0.45 -3.99
C CYS A 39 12.24 -1.46 -5.13
N PRO A 40 11.88 -2.71 -4.82
CA PRO A 40 11.50 -3.66 -5.86
C PRO A 40 10.22 -3.20 -6.54
N ARG A 41 10.01 -3.58 -7.80
CA ARG A 41 8.79 -3.21 -8.54
C ARG A 41 7.52 -3.80 -7.95
N GLN A 42 7.64 -4.97 -7.33
CA GLN A 42 6.61 -5.68 -6.57
C GLN A 42 7.32 -6.47 -5.47
N GLY A 43 6.68 -6.62 -4.32
CA GLY A 43 7.21 -7.43 -3.23
C GLY A 43 7.40 -8.90 -3.57
N SER A 44 8.37 -9.55 -2.92
CA SER A 44 8.66 -10.98 -3.07
C SER A 44 8.61 -11.71 -1.72
N PRO A 45 8.01 -12.92 -1.64
CA PRO A 45 8.06 -13.75 -0.43
C PRO A 45 9.49 -14.11 0.01
N ASP A 46 10.43 -14.14 -0.92
CA ASP A 46 11.86 -14.39 -0.66
C ASP A 46 12.66 -13.09 -0.41
N GLY A 47 11.95 -11.96 -0.30
CA GLY A 47 12.54 -10.66 -0.04
C GLY A 47 13.13 -10.53 1.38
N PRO A 48 13.76 -9.38 1.68
CA PRO A 48 14.28 -9.10 3.02
C PRO A 48 13.15 -9.06 4.05
N ILE A 49 13.48 -9.39 5.29
CA ILE A 49 12.56 -9.17 6.41
C ILE A 49 12.43 -7.66 6.62
N CYS A 50 11.19 -7.21 6.68
CA CYS A 50 10.80 -5.84 6.96
C CYS A 50 10.02 -5.80 8.29
N ARG A 51 9.99 -4.64 8.94
CA ARG A 51 9.28 -4.45 10.22
C ARG A 51 8.16 -3.44 10.03
N ILE A 52 6.94 -3.84 10.34
CA ILE A 52 5.78 -2.95 10.37
C ILE A 52 5.58 -2.52 11.83
N GLU A 53 6.02 -1.32 12.17
CA GLU A 53 5.84 -0.71 13.50
C GLU A 53 4.41 -0.18 13.65
N ILE A 54 3.77 -0.48 14.78
CA ILE A 54 2.42 -0.05 15.12
C ILE A 54 2.47 1.02 16.21
N ASP A 55 1.82 2.15 15.95
CA ASP A 55 1.73 3.25 16.92
C ASP A 55 0.96 2.79 18.16
N GLU A 56 1.35 3.29 19.33
CA GLU A 56 0.94 2.77 20.64
C GLU A 56 -0.59 2.57 20.82
N PRO A 57 -1.46 3.52 20.41
CA PRO A 57 -2.91 3.36 20.54
C PRO A 57 -3.51 2.18 19.75
N TYR A 58 -2.83 1.73 18.69
CA TYR A 58 -3.36 0.71 17.76
C TYR A 58 -2.80 -0.69 18.03
N ARG A 59 -1.77 -0.85 18.88
CA ARG A 59 -1.13 -2.13 19.19
C ARG A 59 -2.10 -3.21 19.69
N PRO A 60 -3.12 -2.92 20.53
CA PRO A 60 -4.11 -3.93 20.91
C PRO A 60 -4.84 -4.59 19.71
N GLY A 61 -4.87 -3.92 18.55
CA GLY A 61 -5.43 -4.44 17.30
C GLY A 61 -4.63 -5.61 16.68
N LEU A 62 -3.39 -5.86 17.12
CA LEU A 62 -2.58 -6.99 16.66
C LEU A 62 -3.05 -8.35 17.21
N LYS A 63 -3.93 -8.36 18.22
CA LYS A 63 -4.38 -9.59 18.88
C LYS A 63 -4.99 -10.59 17.88
N GLY A 64 -4.38 -11.77 17.75
CA GLY A 64 -4.86 -12.84 16.89
C GLY A 64 -4.27 -12.84 15.49
N LEU A 65 -3.43 -11.85 15.14
CA LEU A 65 -2.77 -11.76 13.84
C LEU A 65 -1.78 -12.91 13.62
N GLU A 66 -1.20 -13.46 14.70
CA GLU A 66 -0.25 -14.59 14.69
C GLU A 66 -0.84 -15.89 14.11
N LYS A 67 -2.17 -15.96 13.97
CA LYS A 67 -2.89 -17.09 13.38
C LYS A 67 -2.83 -17.12 11.84
N TYR A 68 -2.37 -16.05 11.21
CA TYR A 68 -2.38 -15.89 9.76
C TYR A 68 -0.96 -15.92 9.20
N GLU A 69 -0.72 -16.82 8.25
CA GLU A 69 0.55 -16.89 7.53
C GLU A 69 0.74 -15.70 6.57
N ARG A 70 -0.37 -15.14 6.07
CA ARG A 70 -0.36 -14.01 5.13
C ARG A 70 -1.36 -12.93 5.51
N ILE A 71 -0.95 -11.69 5.30
CA ILE A 71 -1.75 -10.49 5.53
C ILE A 71 -1.64 -9.56 4.32
N GLU A 72 -2.71 -8.85 4.01
CA GLU A 72 -2.68 -7.69 3.13
C GLU A 72 -2.34 -6.45 3.96
N VAL A 73 -1.35 -5.69 3.49
CA VAL A 73 -0.89 -4.45 4.13
C VAL A 73 -1.20 -3.30 3.20
N LEU A 74 -1.90 -2.28 3.71
CA LEU A 74 -2.17 -1.04 2.99
C LEU A 74 -1.28 0.09 3.54
N TYR A 75 -0.62 0.81 2.64
CA TYR A 75 0.33 1.86 3.01
C TYR A 75 0.22 3.08 2.10
N TRP A 76 0.63 4.24 2.61
CA TRP A 76 0.57 5.50 1.89
C TRP A 76 1.90 5.80 1.22
N LEU A 77 1.94 5.81 -0.11
CA LEU A 77 3.12 6.13 -0.88
C LEU A 77 3.36 7.66 -0.87
N HIS A 78 3.80 8.14 0.29
CA HIS A 78 3.88 9.55 0.68
C HIS A 78 4.75 10.45 -0.20
N LEU A 79 5.65 9.88 -1.01
CA LEU A 79 6.47 10.62 -1.98
C LEU A 79 5.92 10.57 -3.42
N ALA A 80 4.76 9.95 -3.64
CA ALA A 80 4.17 9.89 -4.97
C ALA A 80 3.37 11.17 -5.27
N ARG A 81 3.67 11.82 -6.41
CA ARG A 81 2.74 12.78 -7.00
C ARG A 81 1.41 12.10 -7.37
N ARG A 82 0.33 12.89 -7.39
CA ARG A 82 -1.06 12.38 -7.36
C ARG A 82 -1.92 12.80 -8.56
N ASP A 83 -1.35 13.59 -9.45
CA ASP A 83 -1.97 14.25 -10.59
C ASP A 83 -1.85 13.46 -11.91
N LEU A 84 -0.98 12.44 -11.99
CA LEU A 84 -0.83 11.63 -13.20
C LEU A 84 -1.97 10.62 -13.39
N VAL A 85 -2.71 10.76 -14.49
CA VAL A 85 -3.81 9.85 -14.88
C VAL A 85 -3.47 8.96 -16.07
N GLN A 86 -2.48 9.33 -16.88
CA GLN A 86 -1.88 8.46 -17.91
C GLN A 86 -0.36 8.49 -17.77
N GLN A 87 0.26 7.31 -17.85
CA GLN A 87 1.69 7.13 -17.60
C GLN A 87 2.34 6.31 -18.71
N SER A 88 3.62 6.57 -19.01
CA SER A 88 4.45 5.76 -19.89
C SER A 88 5.60 5.16 -19.07
N PRO A 89 5.38 4.03 -18.36
CA PRO A 89 6.39 3.44 -17.49
C PRO A 89 7.68 3.06 -18.22
N LYS A 90 7.56 2.71 -19.51
CA LYS A 90 8.69 2.35 -20.39
C LYS A 90 9.35 3.55 -21.07
N ALA A 91 8.84 4.76 -20.87
CA ALA A 91 9.31 5.99 -21.51
C ALA A 91 9.37 5.90 -23.06
N ASP A 92 8.41 5.19 -23.67
CA ASP A 92 8.31 4.98 -25.12
C ASP A 92 7.21 5.83 -25.79
N GLY A 93 6.62 6.77 -25.04
CA GLY A 93 5.52 7.63 -25.50
C GLY A 93 4.15 6.94 -25.52
N ARG A 94 4.07 5.63 -25.25
CA ARG A 94 2.81 4.89 -25.19
C ARG A 94 2.27 4.91 -23.77
N ALA A 95 1.24 5.73 -23.55
CA ALA A 95 0.66 5.89 -22.23
C ALA A 95 -0.43 4.86 -21.93
N THR A 96 -0.54 4.50 -20.67
CA THR A 96 -1.60 3.64 -20.12
C THR A 96 -2.27 4.38 -18.96
N GLY A 97 -3.59 4.29 -18.87
CA GLY A 97 -4.34 4.88 -17.77
C GLY A 97 -3.89 4.31 -16.42
N VAL A 98 -3.72 5.16 -15.42
CA VAL A 98 -3.20 4.78 -14.09
C VAL A 98 -3.99 3.65 -13.44
N PHE A 99 -5.30 3.58 -13.68
CA PHE A 99 -6.18 2.54 -13.13
C PHE A 99 -5.99 1.15 -13.77
N ALA A 100 -5.35 1.08 -14.94
CA ALA A 100 -4.92 -0.18 -15.57
C ALA A 100 -3.47 -0.57 -15.19
N LEU A 101 -2.83 0.19 -14.29
CA LEU A 101 -1.46 -0.04 -13.81
C LEU A 101 -1.46 -0.23 -12.28
N ARG A 102 -0.38 -0.82 -11.77
CA ARG A 102 0.00 -0.81 -10.33
C ARG A 102 1.02 0.29 -10.01
N SER A 103 1.03 1.38 -10.78
CA SER A 103 1.95 2.50 -10.54
C SER A 103 1.69 3.14 -9.16
N PRO A 104 2.74 3.60 -8.44
CA PRO A 104 2.59 4.36 -7.21
C PRO A 104 1.99 5.76 -7.43
N LEU A 105 2.12 6.33 -8.63
CA LEU A 105 1.67 7.69 -8.95
C LEU A 105 0.17 7.66 -9.25
N ARG A 106 -0.68 7.99 -8.26
CA ARG A 106 -2.15 7.86 -8.37
C ARG A 106 -2.85 8.96 -7.56
N PRO A 107 -4.13 9.29 -7.87
CA PRO A 107 -4.90 10.26 -7.10
C PRO A 107 -4.94 9.99 -5.60
N ASN A 108 -5.10 8.73 -5.20
CA ASN A 108 -4.91 8.26 -3.83
C ASN A 108 -3.80 7.20 -3.86
N PRO A 109 -2.56 7.56 -3.49
CA PRO A 109 -1.38 6.72 -3.66
C PRO A 109 -1.32 5.64 -2.55
N ILE A 110 -2.33 4.77 -2.53
CA ILE A 110 -2.44 3.63 -1.63
C ILE A 110 -1.72 2.45 -2.29
N GLY A 111 -0.65 1.98 -1.64
CA GLY A 111 -0.01 0.71 -1.96
C GLY A 111 -0.71 -0.44 -1.23
N SER A 112 -0.67 -1.63 -1.84
CA SER A 112 -1.12 -2.89 -1.25
C SER A 112 -0.10 -3.97 -1.54
N ALA A 113 0.31 -4.69 -0.50
CA ALA A 113 1.16 -5.85 -0.58
C ALA A 113 0.54 -7.02 0.19
N LEU A 114 0.54 -8.20 -0.45
CA LEU A 114 0.26 -9.45 0.22
C LEU A 114 1.58 -10.01 0.74
N VAL A 115 1.75 -10.03 2.07
CA VAL A 115 3.02 -10.33 2.72
C VAL A 115 2.93 -11.59 3.57
N THR A 116 4.06 -12.28 3.72
CA THR A 116 4.19 -13.42 4.63
C THR A 116 4.56 -12.91 6.01
N VAL A 117 3.80 -13.33 7.02
CA VAL A 117 4.09 -13.04 8.44
C VAL A 117 5.23 -13.93 8.91
N ILE A 118 6.26 -13.33 9.48
CA ILE A 118 7.41 -14.01 10.07
C ILE A 118 7.27 -14.08 11.59
N ALA A 119 6.86 -12.98 12.21
CA ALA A 119 6.58 -12.90 13.65
C ALA A 119 5.61 -11.75 13.95
N VAL A 120 4.82 -11.91 15.01
CA VAL A 120 4.01 -10.84 15.60
C VAL A 120 4.61 -10.51 16.96
N GLU A 121 4.95 -9.23 17.14
CA GLU A 121 5.53 -8.66 18.35
C GLU A 121 4.53 -7.71 19.03
N PRO A 122 4.76 -7.28 20.30
CA PRO A 122 3.84 -6.38 20.98
C PRO A 122 3.60 -5.03 20.29
N ASP A 123 4.58 -4.54 19.54
CA ASP A 123 4.57 -3.23 18.87
C ASP A 123 4.79 -3.31 17.36
N ALA A 124 4.90 -4.51 16.79
CA ALA A 124 5.24 -4.65 15.38
C ALA A 124 4.88 -6.02 14.78
N VAL A 125 4.96 -6.10 13.45
CA VAL A 125 4.88 -7.33 12.68
C VAL A 125 6.10 -7.45 11.78
N LEU A 126 6.83 -8.55 11.89
CA LEU A 126 7.92 -8.88 10.97
C LEU A 126 7.36 -9.61 9.77
N VAL A 127 7.68 -9.14 8.55
CA VAL A 127 7.10 -9.69 7.31
C VAL A 127 8.12 -9.79 6.18
N ARG A 128 7.83 -10.61 5.17
CA ARG A 128 8.48 -10.57 3.84
C ARG A 128 7.47 -10.26 2.75
N GLY A 129 7.92 -9.60 1.68
CA GLY A 129 7.05 -9.25 0.54
C GLY A 129 6.62 -7.80 0.47
N LEU A 130 7.26 -6.89 1.22
CA LEU A 130 7.06 -5.46 1.05
C LEU A 130 7.95 -4.89 -0.06
N ASP A 131 7.49 -3.79 -0.67
CA ASP A 131 8.15 -3.08 -1.76
C ASP A 131 8.22 -1.55 -1.56
N CYS A 132 7.90 -1.08 -0.35
CA CYS A 132 7.83 0.35 -0.06
C CYS A 132 9.14 0.90 0.56
N LEU A 133 9.32 2.21 0.39
CA LEU A 133 10.44 2.95 0.97
C LEU A 133 10.46 2.81 2.50
N ASP A 134 11.65 2.83 3.08
CA ASP A 134 11.80 2.94 4.53
C ASP A 134 11.10 4.18 5.06
N GLY A 135 10.35 4.03 6.15
CA GLY A 135 9.56 5.10 6.74
C GLY A 135 8.19 5.33 6.09
N THR A 136 7.77 4.46 5.16
CA THR A 136 6.44 4.57 4.54
C THR A 136 5.33 4.48 5.61
N PRO A 137 4.36 5.41 5.64
CA PRO A 137 3.22 5.35 6.56
C PRO A 137 2.32 4.14 6.34
N LEU A 138 1.96 3.47 7.43
CA LEU A 138 1.00 2.37 7.43
C LEU A 138 -0.44 2.92 7.52
N ILE A 139 -1.35 2.38 6.72
CA ILE A 139 -2.78 2.71 6.76
C ILE A 139 -3.56 1.57 7.42
N ASP A 140 -3.30 0.32 7.04
CA ASP A 140 -4.13 -0.81 7.47
C ASP A 140 -3.42 -2.16 7.34
N ILE A 141 -3.92 -3.16 8.06
CA ILE A 141 -3.49 -4.58 8.00
C ILE A 141 -4.74 -5.47 8.03
N LYS A 142 -4.81 -6.44 7.11
CA LYS A 142 -5.93 -7.39 7.01
C LYS A 142 -5.42 -8.82 6.81
N PRO A 143 -6.10 -9.85 7.34
CA PRO A 143 -5.78 -11.22 6.97
C PRO A 143 -6.16 -11.50 5.50
N ASP A 144 -5.30 -12.20 4.75
CA ASP A 144 -5.50 -12.56 3.33
C ASP A 144 -6.79 -13.37 3.09
N ARG A 145 -7.00 -14.39 3.92
CA ARG A 145 -8.21 -15.20 3.93
C ARG A 145 -8.78 -15.19 5.34
N CYS A 146 -9.78 -14.36 5.55
CA CYS A 146 -10.60 -14.46 6.76
C CYS A 146 -11.75 -15.44 6.49
N ALA A 147 -11.82 -16.55 7.21
CA ALA A 147 -13.02 -17.41 7.22
C ALA A 147 -14.25 -16.71 7.83
N TYR A 148 -14.13 -15.43 8.20
CA TYR A 148 -15.21 -14.58 8.66
C TYR A 148 -15.95 -13.94 7.47
N SER A 149 -16.53 -14.77 6.61
CA SER A 149 -17.73 -14.37 5.88
C SER A 149 -18.91 -14.85 6.72
N PRO A 150 -19.53 -14.02 7.59
CA PRO A 150 -20.94 -14.22 7.82
C PRO A 150 -21.59 -14.18 6.43
N PRO A 151 -22.43 -15.16 6.05
CA PRO A 151 -23.26 -15.00 4.87
C PRO A 151 -23.90 -13.62 5.00
N ALA A 152 -23.67 -12.73 4.05
CA ALA A 152 -24.42 -11.48 4.02
C ALA A 152 -25.88 -11.90 4.02
N ALA A 153 -26.59 -11.66 5.13
CA ALA A 153 -28.01 -11.90 5.18
C ALA A 153 -28.57 -11.08 4.02
N LEU A 154 -29.10 -11.75 2.99
CA LEU A 154 -29.76 -11.11 1.88
C LEU A 154 -30.78 -10.18 2.50
N ARG A 155 -30.57 -8.86 2.39
CA ARG A 155 -31.59 -7.92 2.83
C ARG A 155 -32.81 -8.20 1.94
N PRO A 156 -33.99 -8.46 2.51
CA PRO A 156 -35.17 -8.57 1.68
C PRO A 156 -35.29 -7.26 0.89
N THR A 157 -35.35 -7.38 -0.43
CA THR A 157 -35.73 -6.29 -1.31
C THR A 157 -37.09 -5.79 -0.83
N SER A 158 -37.13 -4.56 -0.33
CA SER A 158 -38.40 -3.86 -0.11
C SER A 158 -39.15 -3.83 -1.44
N GLN A 159 -40.39 -4.34 -1.43
CA GLN A 159 -41.34 -4.20 -2.53
C GLN A 159 -41.70 -2.73 -2.75
#